data_AF-A0A7K2NVJ8-F1
#
_entry.id   AF-A0A7K2NVJ8-F1
#
_cell.length_a   1.000
_cell.length_b   1.000
_cell.length_c   1.000
_cell.angle_alpha   90.00
_cell.angle_beta   90.00
_cell.angle_gamma   90.00
#
_symmetry.space_group_name_H-M   'P 1'
#
loop_
_entity.id
_entity.type
_entity.pdbx_description
1 polymer ?
#
loop_
_entity_poly.entity_id
_entity_poly.type
_entity_poly.pdbx_seq_one_letter_code
_entity_poly.pdbx_strand_id
1 'polypeptide(L)'
;MAEGLSDHHRRLAQQKREAITSSATALFLERGYGGTSLARIAEAAGVSKSTLFKQFPTKAALFEAIVIESWRQGAGQAPARPPAGDLRAGLAVIGR
;
A
#
# COMPACT_ATOMS: atom_id res chain seq x y z
N MET A 1 -18.06 29.38 -4.60
CA MET A 1 -18.15 28.50 -3.40
C MET A 1 -18.28 27.02 -3.79
N ALA A 2 -17.47 26.51 -4.74
CA ALA A 2 -17.56 25.12 -5.22
C ALA A 2 -16.34 24.24 -4.84
N GLU A 3 -15.25 24.84 -4.34
CA GLU A 3 -14.00 24.13 -3.99
C GLU A 3 -14.08 23.26 -2.72
N GLY A 4 -14.88 23.64 -1.73
CA GLY A 4 -14.93 22.95 -0.42
C GLY A 4 -15.48 21.51 -0.49
N LEU A 5 -16.43 21.25 -1.39
CA LEU A 5 -17.02 19.92 -1.58
C LEU A 5 -16.05 18.99 -2.33
N SER A 6 -15.32 19.47 -3.35
CA SER A 6 -14.39 18.66 -4.12
C SER A 6 -13.21 18.16 -3.29
N ASP A 7 -12.71 18.98 -2.36
CA ASP A 7 -11.59 18.60 -1.50
C ASP A 7 -11.99 17.59 -0.43
N HIS A 8 -13.19 17.74 0.14
CA HIS A 8 -13.74 16.77 1.09
C HIS A 8 -13.88 15.38 0.45
N HIS A 9 -14.42 15.30 -0.76
CA HIS A 9 -14.51 14.04 -1.50
C HIS A 9 -13.14 13.42 -1.80
N ARG A 10 -12.14 14.24 -2.15
CA ARG A 10 -10.77 13.77 -2.41
C ARG A 10 -10.13 13.19 -1.14
N ARG A 11 -10.29 13.86 0.01
CA ARG A 11 -9.80 13.38 1.31
C ARG A 11 -10.45 12.07 1.72
N LEU A 12 -11.77 11.94 1.56
CA LEU A 12 -12.49 10.69 1.83
C LEU A 12 -12.04 9.54 0.92
N ALA A 13 -11.80 9.81 -0.36
CA ALA A 13 -11.28 8.80 -1.28
C ALA A 13 -9.89 8.33 -0.86
N GLN A 14 -9.03 9.27 -0.44
CA GLN A 14 -7.69 8.98 0.06
C GLN A 14 -7.72 8.14 1.34
N GLN A 15 -8.54 8.50 2.33
CA GLN A 15 -8.71 7.73 3.57
C GLN A 15 -9.17 6.29 3.30
N LYS A 16 -10.13 6.10 2.39
CA LYS A 16 -10.57 4.75 1.99
C LYS A 16 -9.47 3.96 1.30
N ARG A 17 -8.67 4.64 0.46
CA ARG A 17 -7.52 4.01 -0.20
C ARG A 17 -6.50 3.52 0.81
N GLU A 18 -6.17 4.34 1.81
CA GLU A 18 -5.24 3.99 2.90
C GLU A 18 -5.77 2.84 3.76
N ALA A 19 -7.07 2.84 4.09
CA ALA A 19 -7.70 1.74 4.82
C ALA A 19 -7.60 0.40 4.06
N ILE A 20 -7.80 0.44 2.74
CA ILE A 20 -7.66 -0.73 1.87
C ILE A 20 -6.21 -1.22 1.83
N THR A 21 -5.23 -0.34 1.59
CA THR A 21 -3.81 -0.74 1.46
C THR A 21 -3.26 -1.27 2.80
N SER A 22 -3.61 -0.64 3.92
CA SER A 22 -3.23 -1.13 5.26
C SER A 22 -3.80 -2.52 5.55
N SER A 23 -5.11 -2.71 5.34
CA SER A 23 -5.78 -4.00 5.59
C SER A 23 -5.26 -5.11 4.67
N ALA A 24 -5.01 -4.79 3.40
CA ALA A 24 -4.45 -5.71 2.43
C ALA A 24 -3.03 -6.13 2.81
N THR A 25 -2.20 -5.19 3.28
CA THR A 25 -0.83 -5.47 3.74
C THR A 25 -0.84 -6.46 4.89
N ALA A 26 -1.67 -6.23 5.92
CA ALA A 26 -1.79 -7.15 7.06
C ALA A 26 -2.23 -8.55 6.62
N LEU A 27 -3.24 -8.66 5.77
CA LEU A 27 -3.75 -9.95 5.30
C LEU A 27 -2.75 -10.68 4.38
N PHE A 28 -2.02 -9.97 3.53
CA PHE A 28 -0.97 -10.58 2.71
C PHE A 28 0.19 -11.11 3.56
N LEU A 29 0.55 -10.43 4.65
CA LEU A 29 1.56 -10.90 5.59
C LEU A 29 1.09 -12.12 6.40
N GLU A 30 -0.17 -12.14 6.82
CA GLU A 30 -0.73 -13.23 7.64
C GLU A 30 -1.01 -14.50 6.82
N ARG A 31 -1.55 -14.35 5.61
CA ARG A 31 -2.14 -15.46 4.81
C ARG A 31 -1.45 -15.69 3.48
N GLY A 32 -0.43 -14.90 3.18
CA GLY A 32 0.21 -14.85 1.88
C GLY A 32 -0.67 -14.19 0.81
N TYR A 33 -0.06 -13.97 -0.36
CA TYR A 33 -0.78 -13.44 -1.51
C TYR A 33 -1.92 -14.38 -1.90
N GLY A 34 -1.66 -15.65 -2.25
CA GLY A 34 -2.65 -16.62 -2.73
C GLY A 34 -3.87 -16.79 -1.82
N GLY A 35 -3.66 -16.87 -0.50
CA GLY A 35 -4.73 -17.09 0.49
C GLY A 35 -5.65 -15.89 0.75
N THR A 36 -5.35 -14.72 0.19
CA THR A 36 -6.09 -13.48 0.44
C THR A 36 -6.99 -13.09 -0.73
N SER A 37 -8.29 -12.88 -0.48
CA SER A 37 -9.24 -12.42 -1.50
C SER A 37 -9.52 -10.93 -1.38
N LEU A 38 -9.84 -10.27 -2.51
CA LEU A 38 -10.26 -8.86 -2.50
C LEU A 38 -11.55 -8.63 -1.69
N ALA A 39 -12.43 -9.63 -1.63
CA ALA A 39 -13.63 -9.57 -0.80
C ALA A 39 -13.28 -9.47 0.71
N ARG A 40 -12.35 -10.31 1.19
CA ARG A 40 -11.89 -10.26 2.58
C ARG A 40 -11.19 -8.95 2.91
N ILE A 41 -10.41 -8.42 1.97
CA ILE A 41 -9.77 -7.11 2.13
C ILE A 41 -10.82 -6.00 2.26
N ALA A 42 -11.86 -6.01 1.42
CA ALA A 42 -12.94 -5.03 1.49
C ALA A 42 -13.65 -5.06 2.86
N GLU A 43 -13.96 -6.26 3.35
CA GLU A 43 -14.55 -6.47 4.67
C GLU A 43 -13.65 -5.95 5.79
N ALA A 44 -12.36 -6.32 5.79
CA ALA A 44 -11.39 -5.87 6.79
C ALA A 44 -11.19 -4.34 6.78
N ALA A 45 -11.21 -3.72 5.60
CA ALA A 45 -11.07 -2.29 5.43
C ALA A 45 -12.35 -1.49 5.69
N GLY A 46 -13.49 -2.16 5.97
CA GLY A 46 -14.78 -1.50 6.19
C GLY A 46 -15.32 -0.79 4.94
N VAL A 47 -14.97 -1.27 3.74
CA VAL A 47 -15.42 -0.69 2.46
C VAL A 47 -16.27 -1.67 1.67
N SER A 48 -17.13 -1.15 0.79
CA SER A 48 -17.87 -2.03 -0.12
C SER A 48 -16.93 -2.63 -1.18
N LYS A 49 -17.28 -3.83 -1.70
CA LYS A 49 -16.55 -4.45 -2.82
C LYS A 49 -16.45 -3.51 -4.03
N SER A 50 -17.54 -2.80 -4.36
CA SER A 50 -17.55 -1.83 -5.46
C SER A 50 -16.57 -0.68 -5.23
N THR A 51 -16.48 -0.16 -4.00
CA THR A 51 -15.49 0.86 -3.64
C THR A 51 -14.06 0.34 -3.79
N LEU A 52 -13.79 -0.88 -3.33
CA LEU A 52 -12.48 -1.50 -3.51
C LEU A 52 -12.14 -1.65 -4.99
N PHE A 53 -13.03 -2.24 -5.80
CA PHE A 53 -12.79 -2.45 -7.23
C PHE A 53 -12.62 -1.14 -8.00
N LYS A 54 -13.29 -0.06 -7.57
CA LYS A 54 -13.11 1.28 -8.14
C LYS A 54 -11.71 1.85 -7.86
N GLN A 55 -11.12 1.55 -6.71
CA GLN A 55 -9.75 1.99 -6.37
C GLN A 55 -8.69 1.05 -6.96
N PHE A 56 -8.96 -0.27 -6.90
CA PHE A 56 -8.05 -1.33 -7.27
C PHE A 56 -8.81 -2.40 -8.06
N PRO A 57 -8.74 -2.38 -9.40
CA PRO A 57 -9.51 -3.29 -10.23
C PRO A 57 -9.04 -4.74 -10.10
N THR A 58 -7.77 -4.95 -9.71
CA THR A 58 -7.18 -6.28 -9.53
C THR A 58 -6.38 -6.36 -8.24
N LYS A 59 -6.18 -7.59 -7.77
CA LYS A 59 -5.33 -7.89 -6.62
C LYS A 59 -3.85 -7.54 -6.88
N ALA A 60 -3.41 -7.68 -8.13
CA ALA A 60 -2.09 -7.27 -8.56
C ALA A 60 -1.92 -5.74 -8.47
N ALA A 61 -2.90 -4.96 -8.95
CA ALA A 61 -2.87 -3.50 -8.86
C ALA A 61 -2.86 -3.00 -7.39
N LEU A 62 -3.59 -3.69 -6.51
CA LEU A 62 -3.53 -3.43 -5.08
C LEU A 62 -2.15 -3.73 -4.49
N PHE A 63 -1.58 -4.89 -4.84
CA PHE A 63 -0.25 -5.27 -4.37
C PHE A 63 0.85 -4.31 -4.85
N GLU A 64 0.82 -3.93 -6.13
CA GLU A 64 1.72 -2.93 -6.70
C GLU A 64 1.63 -1.60 -5.94
N ALA A 65 0.41 -1.12 -5.65
CA ALA A 65 0.21 0.11 -4.88
C ALA A 65 0.84 0.02 -3.47
N ILE A 66 0.71 -1.13 -2.80
CA ILE A 66 1.33 -1.38 -1.49
C ILE A 66 2.86 -1.31 -1.58
N VAL A 67 3.47 -1.94 -2.60
CA VAL A 67 4.93 -1.93 -2.78
C VAL A 67 5.44 -0.51 -3.04
N ILE A 68 4.79 0.23 -3.95
CA ILE A 68 5.14 1.62 -4.25
C ILE A 68 5.04 2.50 -3.00
N GLU A 69 3.98 2.34 -2.22
CA GLU A 69 3.77 3.09 -0.98
C GLU A 69 4.83 2.74 0.08
N SER A 70 5.15 1.46 0.25
CA SER A 70 6.21 0.99 1.14
C SER A 70 7.57 1.61 0.81
N TRP A 71 7.94 1.65 -0.47
CA TRP A 71 9.18 2.27 -0.92
C TRP A 71 9.20 3.78 -0.67
N ARG A 72 8.07 4.48 -0.87
CA ARG A 72 7.98 5.93 -0.58
C ARG A 72 8.17 6.23 0.91
N GLN A 73 7.65 5.39 1.80
CA GLN A 73 7.82 5.53 3.25
C GLN A 73 9.23 5.14 3.70
N GLY A 74 9.82 4.12 3.07
CA GLY A 74 11.18 3.66 3.35
C GLY A 74 12.28 4.64 2.89
N ALA A 75 12.04 5.39 1.81
CA ALA A 75 13.01 6.34 1.25
C ALA A 75 13.37 7.51 2.20
N GLY A 76 12.56 7.78 3.23
CA GLY A 76 12.88 8.76 4.28
C GLY A 76 13.86 8.25 5.35
N GLN A 77 14.03 6.93 5.46
CA GLN A 77 15.10 6.33 6.23
C GLN A 77 16.28 6.14 5.29
N ALA A 78 17.20 7.11 5.30
CA ALA A 78 18.46 6.95 4.57
C ALA A 78 19.04 5.58 4.95
N PRO A 79 19.32 4.71 3.96
CA PRO A 79 20.00 3.47 4.26
C PRO A 79 21.22 3.79 5.10
N ALA A 80 21.41 3.09 6.24
CA ALA A 80 22.63 3.22 7.01
C ALA A 80 23.79 3.09 6.01
N ARG A 81 24.64 4.13 5.95
CA ARG A 81 25.68 4.23 4.92
C ARG A 81 26.37 2.86 4.82
N PRO A 82 26.31 2.20 3.65
CA PRO A 82 26.84 0.86 3.55
C PRO A 82 28.33 0.89 3.90
N PRO A 83 28.84 -0.11 4.64
CA PRO A 83 30.24 -0.19 4.99
C PRO A 83 31.09 -0.11 3.71
N ALA A 84 32.06 0.78 3.68
CA ALA A 84 32.91 0.97 2.51
C ALA A 84 33.66 -0.33 2.21
N GLY A 85 33.62 -0.78 0.95
CA GLY A 85 34.32 -1.98 0.49
C GLY A 85 33.46 -3.24 0.33
N ASP A 86 32.19 -3.23 0.77
CA ASP A 86 31.28 -4.38 0.59
C ASP A 86 30.06 -4.01 -0.28
N LEU A 87 30.16 -4.32 -1.57
CA LEU A 87 29.08 -4.10 -2.55
C LEU A 87 27.85 -4.98 -2.27
N ARG A 88 28.04 -6.18 -1.70
CA ARG A 88 26.93 -7.09 -1.38
C ARG A 88 26.13 -6.55 -0.20
N ALA A 89 26.81 -6.05 0.84
CA ALA A 89 26.17 -5.36 1.95
C ALA A 89 25.42 -4.10 1.47
N GLY A 90 26.00 -3.35 0.51
CA GLY A 90 25.33 -2.22 -0.13
C GLY A 90 24.03 -2.59 -0.86
N LEU A 91 24.02 -3.70 -1.60
CA LEU A 91 22.82 -4.16 -2.29
C LEU A 91 21.74 -4.67 -1.32
N ALA A 92 22.13 -5.37 -0.25
CA ALA A 92 21.19 -5.84 0.78
C ALA A 92 20.45 -4.70 1.49
N VAL A 93 21.06 -3.52 1.54
CA VAL A 93 20.51 -2.32 2.16
C VAL A 93 19.45 -1.62 1.27
N ILE A 94 19.57 -1.74 -0.06
CA ILE A 94 18.64 -1.13 -1.03
C ILE A 94 17.44 -2.05 -1.30
N GLY A 95 17.65 -3.36 -1.36
CA GLY A 95 16.66 -4.35 -1.81
C GLY A 95 15.70 -4.89 -0.74
N ARG A 96 15.37 -4.12 0.30
CA ARG A 96 14.43 -4.58 1.35
C ARG A 96 13.03 -4.90 0.82
#